data_AF-A0AAU8S692-F1
#
_entry.id   AF-A0AAU8S692-F1
#
_cell.length_a   1.000
_cell.length_b   1.000
_cell.length_c   1.000
_cell.angle_alpha   90.00
_cell.angle_beta   90.00
_cell.angle_gamma   90.00
#
_symmetry.space_group_name_H-M   'P 1'
#
loop_
_entity.id
_entity.type
_entity.pdbx_description
1 polymer ?
#
loop_
_entity_poly.entity_id
_entity_poly.type
_entity_poly.pdbx_seq_one_letter_code
_entity_poly.pdbx_strand_id
1 'polypeptide(L)'
;MTFWTLITIGLLIGLYLIAPSKIAVVLYKAALVTGGAVLAYWIDRALFPYARPDQVHAAHQPWAGIRRALIVLACVLGLTLGL
;
A
#
# COMPACT_ATOMS: atom_id res chain seq x y z
N MET A 1 17.81 -2.11 -6.25
CA MET A 1 16.42 -2.19 -6.75
C MET A 1 16.28 -3.14 -7.94
N THR A 2 17.17 -3.05 -8.92
CA THR A 2 17.20 -3.93 -10.12
C THR A 2 17.13 -5.43 -9.80
N PHE A 3 17.87 -5.93 -8.80
CA PHE A 3 17.83 -7.34 -8.40
C PHE A 3 16.42 -7.82 -8.00
N TRP A 4 15.73 -7.08 -7.14
CA TRP A 4 14.36 -7.40 -6.70
C TRP A 4 13.35 -7.33 -7.85
N THR A 5 13.53 -6.38 -8.76
CA THR A 5 12.71 -6.27 -9.97
C THR A 5 12.87 -7.49 -10.87
N LEU A 6 14.11 -7.96 -11.08
CA LEU A 6 14.39 -9.15 -11.90
C LEU A 6 13.74 -10.41 -11.30
N ILE A 7 13.85 -10.61 -9.99
CA ILE A 7 13.20 -11.73 -9.28
C ILE A 7 11.68 -11.66 -9.47
N THR A 8 11.09 -10.48 -9.28
CA THR A 8 9.63 -10.29 -9.41
C THR A 8 9.15 -10.63 -10.82
N ILE A 9 9.86 -10.16 -11.85
CA ILE A 9 9.54 -10.45 -13.25
C ILE A 9 9.66 -11.96 -13.53
N GLY A 10 10.74 -12.60 -13.06
CA GLY A 10 10.93 -14.04 -13.22
C GLY A 10 9.80 -14.86 -12.60
N LEU A 11 9.35 -14.49 -11.40
CA LEU A 11 8.21 -15.14 -10.73
C LEU A 11 6.89 -14.93 -11.47
N LEU A 12 6.64 -13.72 -12.01
CA LEU A 12 5.44 -13.44 -12.81
C LEU A 12 5.42 -14.22 -14.12
N ILE A 13 6.58 -14.39 -14.78
CA ILE A 13 6.71 -15.24 -15.97
C ILE A 13 6.46 -16.70 -15.60
N GLY A 14 7.07 -17.21 -14.52
CA GLY A 14 6.80 -18.57 -14.04
C GLY A 14 5.32 -18.82 -13.76
N LEU A 15 4.65 -17.85 -13.12
CA LEU A 15 3.21 -17.90 -12.86
C LEU A 15 2.39 -17.91 -14.17
N TYR A 16 2.78 -17.14 -15.18
CA TYR A 16 2.12 -17.16 -16.49
C TYR A 16 2.13 -18.55 -17.13
N LEU A 17 3.29 -19.21 -17.09
CA LEU A 17 3.51 -20.50 -17.72
C LEU A 17 2.76 -21.63 -17.00
N ILE A 18 2.64 -21.57 -15.66
CA ILE A 18 1.99 -22.61 -14.86
C ILE A 18 0.47 -22.39 -14.77
N ALA A 19 0.03 -21.14 -14.60
CA ALA A 19 -1.37 -20.81 -14.36
C ALA A 19 -1.74 -19.43 -14.94
N PRO A 20 -1.94 -19.32 -16.27
CA PRO A 20 -2.12 -18.03 -16.96
C PRO A 20 -3.35 -17.26 -16.46
N SER A 21 -4.39 -17.96 -16.02
CA SER A 21 -5.60 -17.35 -15.46
C SER A 21 -5.36 -16.59 -14.13
N LYS A 22 -4.27 -16.89 -13.41
CA LYS A 22 -3.97 -16.27 -12.11
C LYS A 22 -3.29 -14.90 -12.22
N ILE A 23 -2.79 -14.52 -13.39
CA ILE A 23 -2.19 -13.19 -13.60
C ILE A 23 -3.20 -12.08 -13.36
N ALA A 24 -4.43 -12.23 -13.85
CA ALA A 24 -5.49 -11.25 -13.64
C ALA A 24 -5.77 -11.03 -12.14
N VAL A 25 -5.72 -12.10 -11.34
CA VAL A 25 -5.93 -12.04 -9.88
C VAL A 25 -4.77 -11.33 -9.17
N VAL A 26 -3.52 -11.59 -9.57
CA VAL A 26 -2.35 -10.92 -9.00
C VAL A 26 -2.36 -9.43 -9.33
N LEU A 27 -2.64 -9.08 -10.60
CA LEU A 27 -2.77 -7.69 -11.02
C LEU A 27 -3.90 -6.98 -10.26
N TYR A 28 -5.04 -7.64 -10.09
CA TYR A 28 -6.15 -7.10 -9.31
C TYR A 28 -5.76 -6.82 -7.86
N LYS A 29 -5.11 -7.77 -7.18
CA LYS A 29 -4.62 -7.57 -5.79
C LYS A 29 -3.59 -6.44 -5.71
N ALA A 30 -2.67 -6.34 -6.67
CA ALA A 30 -1.70 -5.25 -6.72
C ALA A 30 -2.37 -3.89 -6.92
N ALA A 31 -3.39 -3.81 -7.79
CA ALA A 31 -4.17 -2.61 -8.01
C ALA A 31 -4.94 -2.20 -6.74
N LEU A 32 -5.52 -3.15 -6.01
CA LEU A 32 -6.21 -2.86 -4.75
C LEU A 32 -5.27 -2.31 -3.68
N VAL A 33 -4.10 -2.93 -3.49
CA VAL A 33 -3.13 -2.47 -2.48
C VAL A 33 -2.60 -1.07 -2.82
N THR A 34 -2.25 -0.83 -4.09
CA THR A 34 -1.76 0.48 -4.53
C THR A 34 -2.85 1.56 -4.47
N GLY A 35 -4.06 1.25 -4.92
CA GLY A 35 -5.22 2.13 -4.79
C GLY A 35 -5.56 2.43 -3.33
N GLY A 36 -5.52 1.42 -2.46
CA GLY A 36 -5.73 1.57 -1.01
C GLY A 36 -4.70 2.47 -0.34
N ALA A 37 -3.43 2.37 -0.73
CA ALA A 37 -2.40 3.28 -0.24
C ALA A 37 -2.65 4.74 -0.66
N VAL A 38 -3.09 4.95 -1.92
CA VAL A 38 -3.47 6.28 -2.41
C VAL A 38 -4.66 6.82 -1.63
N LEU A 39 -5.71 6.03 -1.43
CA LEU A 39 -6.89 6.43 -0.66
C LEU A 39 -6.54 6.76 0.79
N ALA A 40 -5.75 5.91 1.46
CA ALA A 40 -5.29 6.15 2.82
C ALA A 40 -4.52 7.46 2.97
N TYR A 41 -3.72 7.82 1.97
CA TYR A 41 -2.99 9.08 1.94
C TYR A 41 -3.92 10.30 1.89
N TRP A 42 -4.96 10.25 1.05
CA TRP A 42 -5.97 11.30 0.99
C TRP A 42 -6.80 11.38 2.28
N ILE A 43 -7.14 10.23 2.88
CA ILE A 43 -7.84 10.16 4.16
C ILE A 43 -7.00 10.80 5.27
N ASP A 44 -5.71 10.46 5.41
CA ASP A 44 -4.85 11.07 6.43
C ASP A 44 -4.82 12.61 6.32
N ARG A 45 -4.72 13.12 5.08
CA ARG A 45 -4.70 14.57 4.83
C ARG A 45 -6.03 15.27 5.13
N ALA A 46 -7.15 14.60 4.86
CA ALA A 46 -8.49 15.13 5.14
C ALA A 46 -8.80 15.12 6.64
N LEU A 47 -8.41 14.07 7.35
CA LEU A 47 -8.66 13.92 8.78
C LEU A 47 -7.77 14.85 9.63
N PHE A 48 -6.53 15.09 9.21
CA PHE A 48 -5.56 15.89 9.98
C PHE A 48 -4.87 16.96 9.14
N PRO A 49 -5.57 18.06 8.78
CA PRO A 49 -4.98 19.13 7.98
C PRO A 49 -3.76 19.79 8.64
N TYR A 50 -3.80 19.94 9.97
CA TYR A 50 -2.82 20.72 10.78
C TYR A 50 -1.77 19.87 11.53
N ALA A 51 -1.95 18.55 11.62
CA ALA A 51 -1.08 17.66 12.41
C ALA A 51 -0.24 16.74 11.52
N ARG A 52 0.22 17.28 10.39
CA ARG A 52 1.09 16.55 9.45
C ARG A 52 2.44 16.27 10.15
N PRO A 53 3.09 15.11 9.92
CA PRO A 53 4.42 14.82 10.45
C PRO A 53 5.41 15.94 10.19
N ASP A 54 5.38 16.54 9.00
CA ASP A 54 6.27 17.63 8.62
C ASP A 54 6.00 18.96 9.36
N GLN A 55 4.84 19.09 9.99
CA GLN A 55 4.38 20.31 10.67
C GLN A 55 4.38 20.20 12.21
N VAL A 56 4.55 18.99 12.75
CA VAL A 56 4.64 18.77 14.21
C VAL A 56 6.09 18.79 14.67
N HIS A 57 6.31 19.23 15.92
CA HIS A 57 7.63 19.19 16.55
C HIS A 57 8.27 17.80 16.45
N ALA A 58 9.60 17.74 16.34
CA ALA A 58 10.36 16.50 16.19
C ALA A 58 10.02 15.43 17.25
N ALA A 59 9.72 15.85 18.48
CA ALA A 59 9.29 14.96 19.56
C ALA A 59 7.94 14.26 19.30
N HIS A 60 7.05 14.87 18.50
CA HIS A 60 5.72 14.36 18.18
C HIS A 60 5.62 13.71 16.80
N GLN A 61 6.65 13.81 15.95
CA GLN A 61 6.67 13.17 14.63
C GLN A 61 6.44 11.65 14.66
N PRO A 62 7.01 10.87 15.61
CA PRO A 62 6.78 9.43 15.68
C PRO A 62 5.29 9.08 15.83
N TRP A 63 4.57 9.84 16.66
CA TRP A 63 3.14 9.64 16.92
C TRP A 63 2.29 9.95 15.68
N ALA A 64 2.64 10.98 14.92
CA ALA A 64 1.99 11.29 13.64
C ALA A 64 2.28 10.22 12.58
N GLY A 65 3.50 9.65 12.59
CA GLY A 65 3.89 8.52 11.73
C GLY A 65 3.11 7.24 12.02
N ILE A 66 2.96 6.88 13.31
CA ILE A 66 2.18 5.71 13.74
C ILE A 66 0.72 5.82 13.28
N ARG A 67 0.10 7.00 13.45
CA ARG A 67 -1.27 7.25 13.01
C ARG A 67 -1.44 7.04 11.50
N ARG A 68 -0.53 7.60 10.69
CA ARG A 68 -0.50 7.38 9.23
C ARG A 68 -0.40 5.90 8.89
N ALA A 69 0.51 5.19 9.55
CA ALA A 69 0.68 3.76 9.37
C ALA A 69 -0.60 2.98 9.71
N LEU A 70 -1.31 3.34 10.78
CA LEU A 70 -2.58 2.73 11.16
C LEU A 70 -3.69 3.01 10.14
N ILE A 71 -3.80 4.23 9.59
CA ILE A 71 -4.78 4.55 8.55
C ILE A 71 -4.51 3.75 7.27
N VAL A 72 -3.24 3.67 6.86
CA VAL A 72 -2.82 2.87 5.69
C VAL A 72 -3.11 1.39 5.92
N LEU A 73 -2.75 0.86 7.09
CA LEU A 73 -3.02 -0.53 7.46
C LEU A 73 -4.52 -0.82 7.42
N ALA A 74 -5.35 0.01 8.05
CA ALA A 74 -6.79 -0.17 8.07
C ALA A 74 -7.42 -0.12 6.66
N CYS A 75 -6.95 0.80 5.81
CA CYS A 75 -7.46 0.94 4.44
C CYS A 75 -7.06 -0.25 3.57
N VAL A 76 -5.80 -0.68 3.64
CA VAL A 76 -5.31 -1.85 2.88
C VAL A 76 -5.99 -3.13 3.36
N LEU A 77 -6.13 -3.36 4.67
CA LEU A 77 -6.85 -4.52 5.21
C LEU A 77 -8.34 -4.49 4.80
N GLY A 78 -9.02 -3.35 4.93
CA GLY A 78 -10.42 -3.22 4.54
C GLY A 78 -10.67 -3.54 3.07
N LEU A 79 -9.79 -3.08 2.17
CA LEU A 79 -9.90 -3.34 0.73
C LEU A 79 -9.46 -4.74 0.32
N THR A 80 -8.63 -5.42 1.11
CA THR A 80 -8.09 -6.75 0.76
C THR A 80 -8.83 -7.90 1.42
N LEU A 81 -9.52 -7.67 2.54
CA LEU A 81 -10.33 -8.68 3.25
C LEU A 81 -11.80 -8.69 2.82
N GLY A 82 -12.29 -7.63 2.19
CA GLY A 82 -13.68 -7.54 1.70
C GLY A 82 -13.96 -8.34 0.41
N LEU A 83 -13.01 -9.17 -0.05
CA LEU A 83 -13.02 -9.94 -1.31
C LEU A 83 -12.53 -11.37 -1.05
#